data_AF-A0A8T5LS32-F1
#
_entry.id   AF-A0A8T5LS32-F1
#
_cell.length_a   1.000
_cell.length_b   1.000
_cell.length_c   1.000
_cell.angle_alpha   90.00
_cell.angle_beta   90.00
_cell.angle_gamma   90.00
#
_symmetry.space_group_name_H-M   'P 1'
#
loop_
_entity.id
_entity.type
_entity.pdbx_description
1 polymer ?
#
loop_
_entity_poly.entity_id
_entity_poly.type
_entity_poly.pdbx_seq_one_letter_code
_entity_poly.pdbx_strand_id
1 'polypeptide(L)'
;SDTVLSHRLTANLDVKALGMLMQSYMREGLDKHLNNLPSSKGSAIIFDDTNERMYSIKIRPRFTWHGGESPSALVQKKKEFSF
;
A
#
# COMPACT_ATOMS: atom_id res chain seq x y z
N SER A 1 -18.99 -10.89 2.97
CA SER A 1 -18.44 -9.55 3.20
C SER A 1 -17.00 -9.63 2.77
N ASP A 2 -16.68 -8.81 1.79
CA ASP A 2 -15.39 -8.76 1.13
C ASP A 2 -14.67 -7.49 1.56
N THR A 3 -13.39 -7.63 1.87
CA THR A 3 -12.53 -6.49 2.23
C THR A 3 -11.36 -6.46 1.28
N VAL A 4 -11.15 -5.31 0.65
CA VAL A 4 -10.02 -5.10 -0.26
C VAL A 4 -8.98 -4.25 0.44
N LEU A 5 -7.72 -4.68 0.40
CA LEU A 5 -6.57 -3.91 0.86
C LEU A 5 -5.67 -3.62 -0.33
N SER A 6 -5.39 -2.35 -0.56
CA SER A 6 -4.40 -1.93 -1.57
C SER A 6 -3.34 -1.05 -0.93
N HIS A 7 -2.08 -1.31 -1.26
CA HIS A 7 -1.04 -0.31 -1.03
C HIS A 7 -1.27 0.91 -1.92
N ARG A 8 -0.55 2.01 -1.65
CA ARG A 8 -0.59 3.21 -2.50
C ARG A 8 -0.20 2.84 -3.93
N LEU A 9 -1.14 2.99 -4.86
CA LEU A 9 -0.95 2.82 -6.28
C LEU A 9 -0.76 4.19 -6.95
N THR A 10 0.14 4.26 -7.90
CA THR A 10 0.39 5.48 -8.71
C THR A 10 0.14 5.27 -10.19
N ALA A 11 0.21 4.03 -10.67
CA ALA A 11 -0.06 3.71 -12.07
C ALA A 11 -1.56 3.79 -12.35
N ASN A 12 -1.94 4.51 -13.41
CA ASN A 12 -3.34 4.71 -13.76
C ASN A 12 -4.08 3.40 -14.07
N LEU A 13 -3.38 2.44 -14.70
CA LEU A 13 -3.94 1.13 -15.02
C LEU A 13 -4.33 0.37 -13.73
N ASP A 14 -3.45 0.36 -12.73
CA ASP A 14 -3.69 -0.33 -11.45
C ASP A 14 -4.82 0.34 -10.66
N VAL A 15 -4.86 1.67 -10.65
CA VAL A 15 -5.94 2.45 -10.00
C VAL A 15 -7.29 2.12 -10.65
N LYS A 16 -7.35 2.03 -11.98
CA LYS A 16 -8.57 1.65 -12.70
C LYS A 16 -8.97 0.21 -12.42
N ALA A 17 -8.01 -0.72 -12.42
CA ALA A 17 -8.26 -2.12 -12.10
C ALA A 17 -8.81 -2.28 -10.67
N LEU A 18 -8.25 -1.57 -9.70
CA LEU A 18 -8.76 -1.52 -8.33
C LEU A 18 -10.18 -0.95 -8.29
N GLY A 19 -10.44 0.14 -9.00
CA GLY A 19 -11.78 0.71 -9.12
C GLY A 19 -12.78 -0.27 -9.72
N MET A 20 -12.38 -1.11 -10.68
CA MET A 20 -13.27 -2.12 -11.28
C MET A 20 -13.74 -3.18 -10.26
N LEU A 21 -12.91 -3.51 -9.27
CA LEU A 21 -13.27 -4.42 -8.17
C LEU A 21 -14.26 -3.78 -7.18
N MET A 22 -14.31 -2.45 -7.13
CA MET A 22 -15.16 -1.71 -6.21
C MET A 22 -16.57 -1.52 -6.77
N GLN A 23 -17.55 -1.42 -5.87
CA GLN A 23 -18.91 -1.02 -6.22
C GLN A 23 -18.93 0.39 -6.85
N SER A 24 -19.90 0.65 -7.72
CA SER A 24 -19.93 1.86 -8.56
C SER A 24 -19.84 3.16 -7.75
N TYR A 25 -20.54 3.26 -6.62
CA TYR A 25 -20.55 4.45 -5.76
C TYR A 25 -19.23 4.70 -5.02
N MET A 26 -18.38 3.67 -4.87
CA MET A 26 -17.07 3.80 -4.23
C MET A 26 -15.95 4.19 -5.19
N ARG A 27 -16.20 4.08 -6.50
CA ARG A 27 -15.18 4.40 -7.51
C ARG A 27 -14.86 5.90 -7.54
N GLU A 28 -15.83 6.73 -7.20
CA GLU A 28 -15.65 8.18 -7.19
C GLU A 28 -14.67 8.59 -6.09
N GLY A 29 -13.60 9.27 -6.49
CA GLY A 29 -12.58 9.79 -5.57
C GLY A 29 -11.52 8.77 -5.11
N LEU A 30 -11.53 7.53 -5.62
CA LEU A 30 -10.49 6.53 -5.34
C LEU A 30 -9.08 7.08 -5.65
N ASP A 31 -8.94 7.74 -6.79
CA ASP A 31 -7.73 8.43 -7.22
C ASP A 31 -7.28 9.49 -6.21
N LYS A 32 -8.22 10.32 -5.72
CA LYS A 32 -7.96 11.33 -4.69
C LYS A 32 -7.53 10.69 -3.38
N HIS A 33 -8.18 9.62 -2.95
CA HIS A 33 -7.82 8.89 -1.73
C HIS A 33 -6.42 8.28 -1.82
N LEU A 34 -6.08 7.63 -2.95
CA LEU A 34 -4.75 7.07 -3.18
C LEU A 34 -3.67 8.15 -3.27
N ASN A 35 -3.98 9.30 -3.90
CA ASN A 35 -3.06 10.43 -3.98
C ASN A 35 -2.80 11.06 -2.61
N ASN A 36 -3.78 11.05 -1.71
CA ASN A 36 -3.65 11.54 -0.34
C ASN A 36 -2.87 10.59 0.58
N LEU A 37 -2.63 9.34 0.18
CA LEU A 37 -1.81 8.43 0.97
C LEU A 37 -0.34 8.91 0.98
N PRO A 38 0.35 8.83 2.13
CA PRO A 38 1.77 9.13 2.20
C PRO A 38 2.59 8.25 1.25
N SER A 39 3.69 8.78 0.74
CA SER A 39 4.66 8.02 -0.07
C SER A 39 5.52 7.05 0.76
N SER A 40 5.30 6.96 2.07
CA SER A 40 6.03 6.07 2.96
C SER A 40 5.64 4.59 2.76
N LYS A 41 6.62 3.69 2.93
CA LYS A 41 6.37 2.25 2.93
C LYS A 41 5.29 1.88 3.96
N GLY A 42 4.40 0.98 3.55
CA GLY A 42 3.29 0.52 4.38
C GLY A 42 2.03 1.38 4.32
N SER A 43 2.02 2.52 3.63
CA SER A 43 0.78 3.25 3.37
C SER A 43 -0.16 2.43 2.47
N ALA A 44 -1.42 2.32 2.91
CA ALA A 44 -2.44 1.51 2.23
C ALA A 44 -3.84 2.09 2.48
N ILE A 45 -4.79 1.62 1.70
CA ILE A 45 -6.22 1.87 1.85
C ILE A 45 -6.96 0.54 2.00
N ILE A 46 -7.94 0.52 2.89
CA ILE A 46 -8.88 -0.60 3.06
C ILE A 46 -10.26 -0.15 2.58
N PHE A 47 -10.91 -1.00 1.81
CA PHE A 47 -12.31 -0.87 1.41
C PHE A 47 -13.12 -1.94 2.12
N ASP A 48 -14.13 -1.51 2.88
CA ASP A 48 -15.07 -2.37 3.57
C ASP A 48 -16.44 -2.27 2.89
N ASP A 49 -16.89 -3.40 2.32
CA ASP A 49 -18.17 -3.50 1.59
C ASP A 49 -19.38 -3.32 2.50
N THR A 50 -19.26 -3.64 3.78
CA THR A 50 -20.37 -3.68 4.72
C THR A 50 -20.61 -2.31 5.34
N ASN A 51 -19.52 -1.60 5.65
CA ASN A 51 -19.60 -0.27 6.24
C ASN A 51 -19.62 0.86 5.22
N GLU A 52 -19.48 0.53 3.93
CA GLU A 52 -19.36 1.49 2.84
C GLU A 52 -18.32 2.57 3.16
N ARG A 53 -17.13 2.14 3.58
CA ARG A 53 -16.06 3.06 3.99
C ARG A 53 -14.69 2.70 3.44
N MET A 54 -13.92 3.76 3.19
CA MET A 54 -12.51 3.73 2.87
C MET A 54 -11.69 4.18 4.07
N TYR A 55 -10.69 3.39 4.45
CA TYR A 55 -9.79 3.68 5.55
C TYR A 55 -8.36 3.81 5.05
N SER A 56 -7.76 4.99 5.24
CA SER A 56 -6.32 5.17 5.08
C SER A 56 -5.60 4.58 6.28
N ILE A 57 -4.68 3.64 6.05
CA ILE A 57 -3.96 2.92 7.10
C ILE A 57 -2.46 2.93 6.85
N LYS A 58 -1.70 2.58 7.90
CA LYS A 58 -0.27 2.31 7.83
C LYS A 58 0.03 0.92 8.37
N ILE A 59 0.57 0.07 7.51
CA ILE A 59 1.00 -1.27 7.88
C ILE A 59 2.22 -1.19 8.80
N ARG A 60 2.12 -1.86 9.95
CA ARG A 60 3.22 -2.01 10.88
C ARG A 60 4.34 -2.85 10.22
N PRO A 61 5.60 -2.40 10.22
CA PRO A 61 6.73 -3.22 9.79
C PRO A 61 6.81 -4.53 10.57
N ARG A 62 7.10 -5.63 9.88
CA ARG A 62 7.29 -6.93 10.53
C ARG A 62 8.74 -7.07 10.97
N PHE A 63 8.95 -7.33 12.27
CA PHE A 63 10.26 -7.72 12.78
C PHE A 63 10.61 -9.11 12.24
N THR A 64 11.60 -9.15 11.37
CA THR A 64 12.11 -10.34 10.68
C THR A 64 13.63 -10.26 10.66
N TRP A 65 14.32 -11.37 10.47
CA TRP A 65 15.79 -11.38 10.39
C TRP A 65 16.32 -10.38 9.36
N HIS A 66 15.68 -10.32 8.20
CA HIS A 66 16.03 -9.40 7.12
C HIS A 66 15.47 -7.98 7.32
N GLY A 67 14.82 -7.67 8.45
CA GLY A 67 14.33 -6.33 8.78
C GLY A 67 13.29 -5.74 7.81
N GLY A 68 12.69 -6.57 6.94
CA GLY A 68 11.87 -6.08 5.84
C GLY A 68 12.65 -5.37 4.73
N GLU A 69 13.97 -5.58 4.62
CA GLU A 69 14.73 -5.14 3.44
C GLU A 69 14.21 -5.81 2.17
N SER A 70 14.31 -5.07 1.07
CA SER A 70 14.04 -5.60 -0.25
C SER A 70 15.21 -6.48 -0.69
N PRO A 71 14.95 -7.61 -1.36
CA PRO A 71 16.02 -8.43 -1.91
C PRO A 71 16.86 -7.61 -2.88
N SER A 72 18.18 -7.73 -2.77
CA SER A 72 19.13 -7.11 -3.68
C SER A 72 19.85 -8.21 -4.46
N ALA A 73 19.89 -8.08 -5.78
CA ALA A 73 20.71 -8.95 -6.63
C ALA A 73 22.21 -8.69 -6.42
N LEU A 74 22.56 -7.52 -5.91
CA LEU A 74 23.93 -7.14 -5.59
C LEU A 74 24.24 -7.48 -4.14
N VAL A 75 25.40 -8.09 -3.91
CA VAL A 75 25.90 -8.35 -2.55
C VAL A 75 26.19 -7.01 -1.88
N GLN A 76 25.42 -6.67 -0.84
CA GLN A 76 25.70 -5.50 -0.04
C GLN A 76 26.99 -5.73 0.76
N LYS A 77 28.03 -4.92 0.52
CA LYS A 77 29.22 -4.92 1.36
C LYS A 77 28.83 -4.41 2.75
N LYS A 78 29.11 -5.19 3.81
CA LYS A 78 29.00 -4.71 5.19
C LYS A 78 29.83 -3.43 5.31
N LYS A 79 29.19 -2.32 5.70
CA LYS A 79 29.93 -1.14 6.14
C LYS A 79 30.56 -1.49 7.47
N GLU A 80 31.88 -1.64 7.50
CA GLU A 80 32.63 -1.61 8.74
C GLU A 80 32.48 -0.21 9.32
N PHE A 81 31.78 -0.10 10.45
CA PHE A 81 31.77 1.13 11.22
C PHE A 81 33.11 1.24 11.93
N SER A 82 34.00 2.10 11.44
CA SER A 82 35.16 2.56 12.22
C SER A 82 34.67 3.59 13.24
N PHE A 83 34.82 3.27 14.52
CA PHE A 83 34.62 4.19 15.64
C PHE A 83 35.80 5.16 15.77
#